data_AF-A0A1I7TGC9-F1
#
_entry.id   AF-A0A1I7TGC9-F1
#
_cell.length_a   1.000
_cell.length_b   1.000
_cell.length_c   1.000
_cell.angle_alpha   90.00
_cell.angle_beta   90.00
_cell.angle_gamma   90.00
#
_symmetry.space_group_name_H-M   'P 1'
#
loop_
_entity.id
_entity.type
_entity.pdbx_description
1 polymer ?
#
loop_
_entity_poly.entity_id
_entity_poly.type
_entity_poly.pdbx_seq_one_letter_code
_entity_poly.pdbx_strand_id
1 'polypeptide(L)'
;MAGSIIRMIVDQLDQERMRRMVPTFGEEMIVEASHLNIKLAIPASAIHGVGNAFYANVQKIGLLAAEVAYQLQPMAEKMVLGEIMFEWKELSKPQGVIIFHGQAKQGEQGWRIDVYIKTKEEDTPKVIAFGSSSLNPAPSQRTSSKSSAASAEGISAPPPRPSSMSLKRASSSLLMTRDSKILKELEAVAQMEPTSSTRPTSTRPAAPQISDTEQIVKPEPVVDVLPVKERHVEELVKMMAVNVLSHTFTELEAKLRGIGVEPLYVTKEVIPIKMTSRAVFYFQVAAKDIQKMSRIVMRGKEWANMFSIARLENCKEWFIAPAVSMIQIIETFFLSKTVLFEMAKHGTPSADDWTARLQNKKFFQKATVVSRQREDVLSKLNARGRKMYEELKKMSSA
;
A
#
# COMPACT_ATOMS: atom_id res chain seq x y z
N MET A 1 -37.36 -17.97 2.54
CA MET A 1 -36.54 -17.01 3.31
C MET A 1 -35.19 -16.70 2.65
N ALA A 2 -34.40 -17.69 2.20
CA ALA A 2 -33.07 -17.44 1.59
C ALA A 2 -33.06 -16.45 0.40
N GLY A 3 -34.05 -16.52 -0.49
CA GLY A 3 -34.14 -15.59 -1.64
C GLY A 3 -34.36 -14.11 -1.24
N SER A 4 -34.89 -13.83 -0.05
CA SER A 4 -35.06 -12.46 0.44
C SER A 4 -33.73 -11.84 0.88
N ILE A 5 -32.81 -12.65 1.41
CA ILE A 5 -31.51 -12.19 1.89
C ILE A 5 -30.58 -11.93 0.71
N ILE A 6 -30.59 -12.81 -0.30
CA ILE A 6 -29.78 -12.64 -1.52
C ILE A 6 -30.13 -11.34 -2.23
N ARG A 7 -31.42 -11.04 -2.45
CA ARG A 7 -31.84 -9.78 -3.07
C ARG A 7 -31.39 -8.55 -2.29
N MET A 8 -31.52 -8.56 -0.97
CA MET A 8 -31.05 -7.46 -0.13
C MET A 8 -29.52 -7.27 -0.22
N ILE A 9 -28.76 -8.37 -0.31
CA ILE A 9 -27.31 -8.32 -0.52
C ILE A 9 -26.99 -7.77 -1.90
N VAL A 10 -27.73 -8.19 -2.93
CA VAL A 10 -27.57 -7.67 -4.29
C VAL A 10 -27.86 -6.18 -4.28
N ASP A 11 -28.95 -5.69 -3.70
CA ASP A 11 -29.23 -4.25 -3.65
C ASP A 11 -28.14 -3.45 -2.90
N GLN A 12 -27.51 -4.04 -1.89
CA GLN A 12 -26.39 -3.41 -1.16
C GLN A 12 -25.06 -3.46 -1.92
N LEU A 13 -24.76 -4.57 -2.61
CA LEU A 13 -23.54 -4.75 -3.40
C LEU A 13 -23.64 -4.09 -4.78
N ASP A 14 -24.78 -4.20 -5.45
CA ASP A 14 -25.11 -3.72 -6.81
C ASP A 14 -25.26 -2.20 -6.90
N GLN A 15 -24.88 -1.49 -5.85
CA GLN A 15 -24.57 -0.08 -5.96
C GLN A 15 -23.54 0.14 -7.07
N GLU A 16 -23.59 1.29 -7.76
CA GLU A 16 -22.68 1.66 -8.85
C GLU A 16 -21.20 1.33 -8.60
N ARG A 17 -20.80 1.28 -7.31
CA ARG A 17 -19.47 0.85 -6.85
C ARG A 17 -19.06 -0.54 -7.32
N MET A 18 -19.90 -1.58 -7.17
CA MET A 18 -19.52 -2.93 -7.60
C MET A 18 -19.48 -3.02 -9.12
N ARG A 19 -20.48 -2.47 -9.83
CA ARG A 19 -20.51 -2.45 -11.30
C ARG A 19 -19.34 -1.70 -11.94
N ARG A 20 -18.77 -0.69 -11.27
CA ARG A 20 -17.55 -0.02 -11.76
C ARG A 20 -16.32 -0.94 -11.74
N MET A 21 -16.29 -1.93 -10.85
CA MET A 21 -15.19 -2.89 -10.71
C MET A 21 -15.48 -4.21 -11.41
N VAL A 22 -16.73 -4.63 -11.45
CA VAL A 22 -17.20 -5.88 -12.07
C VAL A 22 -18.47 -5.53 -12.87
N PRO A 23 -18.34 -5.06 -14.13
CA PRO A 23 -19.48 -4.58 -14.92
C PRO A 23 -20.59 -5.61 -15.11
N THR A 24 -20.23 -6.89 -15.08
CA THR A 24 -21.13 -8.02 -15.25
C THR A 24 -21.59 -8.62 -13.91
N PHE A 25 -21.48 -7.89 -12.80
CA PHE A 25 -21.87 -8.42 -11.49
C PHE A 25 -23.37 -8.74 -11.43
N GLY A 26 -23.70 -9.93 -10.93
CA GLY A 26 -25.08 -10.43 -10.81
C GLY A 26 -25.25 -11.40 -9.63
N GLU A 27 -26.49 -11.83 -9.37
CA GLU A 27 -26.83 -12.69 -8.23
C GLU A 27 -26.07 -14.04 -8.28
N GLU A 28 -25.74 -14.52 -9.48
CA GLU A 28 -25.01 -15.76 -9.73
C GLU A 28 -23.58 -15.77 -9.17
N MET A 29 -23.02 -14.59 -8.90
CA MET A 29 -21.68 -14.44 -8.31
C MET A 29 -21.71 -14.58 -6.78
N ILE A 30 -22.89 -14.66 -6.14
CA ILE A 30 -23.05 -14.84 -4.70
C ILE A 30 -23.14 -16.34 -4.39
N VAL A 31 -22.06 -16.89 -3.84
CA VAL A 31 -21.98 -18.33 -3.49
C VAL A 31 -22.63 -18.61 -2.14
N GLU A 32 -22.38 -17.74 -1.16
CA GLU A 32 -22.88 -17.88 0.20
C GLU A 32 -23.26 -16.52 0.77
N ALA A 33 -24.43 -16.50 1.41
CA ALA A 33 -25.01 -15.29 1.97
C ALA A 33 -25.57 -15.62 3.35
N SER A 34 -24.96 -15.07 4.40
CA SER A 34 -25.44 -15.16 5.77
C SER A 34 -25.25 -13.83 6.47
N HIS A 35 -25.84 -13.68 7.67
CA HIS A 35 -25.66 -12.46 8.45
C HIS A 35 -24.19 -12.16 8.74
N LEU A 36 -23.33 -13.18 8.91
CA LEU A 36 -21.94 -12.96 9.33
C LEU A 36 -20.94 -13.08 8.18
N ASN A 37 -21.30 -13.76 7.09
CA ASN A 37 -20.39 -14.14 6.03
C ASN A 37 -21.03 -13.90 4.66
N ILE A 38 -20.27 -13.26 3.78
CA ILE A 38 -20.58 -13.12 2.36
C ILE A 38 -19.45 -13.79 1.57
N LYS A 39 -19.81 -14.73 0.70
CA LYS A 39 -18.87 -15.41 -0.20
C LYS A 39 -19.25 -15.12 -1.64
N LEU A 40 -18.34 -14.50 -2.37
CA LEU A 40 -18.49 -14.20 -3.80
C LEU A 40 -17.54 -15.07 -4.61
N ALA A 41 -17.96 -15.49 -5.80
CA ALA A 41 -17.11 -16.15 -6.80
C ALA A 41 -17.17 -15.32 -8.08
N ILE A 42 -16.07 -14.65 -8.41
CA ILE A 42 -16.02 -13.72 -9.54
C ILE A 42 -14.89 -14.17 -10.47
N PRO A 43 -15.16 -14.40 -11.76
CA PRO A 43 -14.11 -14.66 -12.73
C PRO A 43 -13.09 -13.52 -12.74
N ALA A 44 -11.79 -13.84 -12.71
CA ALA A 44 -10.73 -12.84 -12.74
C ALA A 44 -10.81 -11.94 -13.99
N SER A 45 -11.35 -12.46 -15.10
CA SER A 45 -11.60 -11.72 -16.34
C SER A 45 -12.74 -10.70 -16.23
N ALA A 46 -13.69 -10.88 -15.30
CA ALA A 46 -14.81 -9.97 -15.09
C ALA A 46 -14.41 -8.75 -14.24
N ILE A 47 -13.27 -8.80 -13.55
CA ILE A 47 -12.77 -7.69 -12.73
C ILE A 47 -12.02 -6.70 -13.62
N HIS A 48 -12.55 -5.49 -13.69
CA HIS A 48 -11.97 -4.39 -14.46
C HIS A 48 -10.61 -3.95 -13.88
N GLY A 49 -9.72 -3.51 -14.76
CA GLY A 49 -8.39 -3.00 -14.42
C GLY A 49 -7.27 -3.99 -14.77
N VAL A 50 -6.05 -3.46 -14.84
CA VAL A 50 -4.82 -4.22 -15.10
C VAL A 50 -3.75 -3.84 -14.07
N GLY A 51 -2.81 -4.74 -13.82
CA GLY A 51 -1.73 -4.52 -12.85
C GLY A 51 -2.25 -4.08 -11.48
N ASN A 52 -1.83 -2.92 -10.99
CA ASN A 52 -2.25 -2.43 -9.69
C ASN A 52 -3.72 -2.04 -9.59
N ALA A 53 -4.33 -1.58 -10.70
CA ALA A 53 -5.74 -1.24 -10.70
C ALA A 53 -6.60 -2.49 -10.45
N PHE A 54 -6.17 -3.64 -10.99
CA PHE A 54 -6.80 -4.92 -10.73
C PHE A 54 -6.72 -5.29 -9.24
N TYR A 55 -5.54 -5.27 -8.63
CA TYR A 55 -5.38 -5.59 -7.21
C TYR A 55 -6.12 -4.64 -6.28
N ALA A 56 -6.17 -3.34 -6.61
CA ALA A 56 -6.95 -2.37 -5.88
C ALA A 56 -8.46 -2.67 -5.96
N ASN A 57 -8.95 -3.12 -7.11
CA ASN A 57 -10.35 -3.54 -7.26
C ASN A 57 -10.63 -4.84 -6.52
N VAL A 58 -9.76 -5.84 -6.59
CA VAL A 58 -9.85 -7.08 -5.79
C VAL A 58 -9.94 -6.76 -4.28
N GLN A 59 -9.08 -5.88 -3.77
CA GLN A 59 -9.15 -5.45 -2.37
C GLN A 59 -10.48 -4.77 -2.04
N LYS A 60 -10.95 -3.84 -2.88
CA LYS A 60 -12.22 -3.13 -2.68
C LYS A 60 -13.43 -4.07 -2.71
N ILE A 61 -13.45 -5.05 -3.62
CA ILE A 61 -14.52 -6.06 -3.68
C ILE A 61 -14.58 -6.84 -2.38
N GLY A 62 -13.42 -7.30 -1.87
CA GLY A 62 -13.36 -8.03 -0.60
C GLY A 62 -13.85 -7.20 0.60
N LEU A 63 -13.46 -5.92 0.65
CA LEU A 63 -13.93 -5.00 1.69
C LEU A 63 -15.44 -4.74 1.59
N LEU A 64 -15.97 -4.51 0.39
CA LEU A 64 -17.42 -4.34 0.19
C LEU A 64 -18.21 -5.58 0.65
N ALA A 65 -17.72 -6.79 0.34
CA ALA A 65 -18.36 -8.02 0.81
C ALA A 65 -18.42 -8.08 2.34
N ALA A 66 -17.36 -7.66 3.04
CA ALA A 66 -17.32 -7.65 4.50
C ALA A 66 -18.12 -6.50 5.13
N GLU A 67 -18.16 -5.32 4.49
CA GLU A 67 -19.04 -4.21 4.86
C GLU A 67 -20.51 -4.61 4.77
N VAL A 68 -20.91 -5.28 3.69
CA VAL A 68 -22.28 -5.81 3.53
C VAL A 68 -22.56 -6.87 4.59
N ALA A 69 -21.62 -7.78 4.89
CA ALA A 69 -21.78 -8.71 6.01
C ALA A 69 -22.05 -7.99 7.35
N TYR A 70 -21.42 -6.83 7.58
CA TYR A 70 -21.71 -6.00 8.75
C TYR A 70 -23.10 -5.34 8.68
N GLN A 71 -23.50 -4.80 7.53
CA GLN A 71 -24.80 -4.14 7.35
C GLN A 71 -26.00 -5.10 7.53
N LEU A 72 -25.78 -6.40 7.36
CA LEU A 72 -26.79 -7.44 7.60
C LEU A 72 -26.98 -7.79 9.10
N GLN A 73 -26.20 -7.18 9.99
CA GLN A 73 -26.36 -7.38 11.43
C GLN A 73 -27.62 -6.68 11.95
N PRO A 74 -28.39 -7.29 12.87
CA PRO A 74 -29.61 -6.68 13.42
C PRO A 74 -29.42 -5.31 14.08
N MET A 75 -28.19 -4.99 14.50
CA MET A 75 -27.80 -3.76 15.21
C MET A 75 -26.70 -3.01 14.45
N ALA A 76 -26.69 -3.09 13.12
CA ALA A 76 -25.72 -2.37 12.30
C ALA A 76 -25.93 -0.86 12.44
N GLU A 77 -24.97 -0.16 13.03
CA GLU A 77 -24.94 1.30 13.11
C GLU A 77 -24.15 1.86 11.92
N LYS A 78 -24.26 3.18 11.68
CA LYS A 78 -23.40 3.86 10.71
C LYS A 78 -21.98 3.94 11.26
N MET A 79 -21.18 2.94 10.92
CA MET A 79 -19.77 2.84 11.24
C MET A 79 -18.91 3.34 10.07
N VAL A 80 -17.74 3.89 10.38
CA VAL A 80 -16.70 4.27 9.44
C VAL A 80 -15.58 3.24 9.51
N LEU A 81 -15.13 2.79 8.36
CA LEU A 81 -14.00 1.89 8.23
C LEU A 81 -12.72 2.56 8.79
N GLY A 82 -12.07 1.89 9.73
CA GLY A 82 -10.81 2.33 10.32
C GLY A 82 -9.62 2.08 9.41
N GLU A 83 -8.44 2.00 10.03
CA GLU A 83 -7.24 1.61 9.30
C GLU A 83 -7.39 0.17 8.76
N ILE A 84 -6.99 -0.03 7.51
CA ILE A 84 -7.12 -1.31 6.81
C ILE A 84 -5.74 -1.93 6.74
N MET A 85 -5.55 -3.09 7.37
CA MET A 85 -4.37 -3.91 7.18
C MET A 85 -4.66 -4.95 6.11
N PHE A 86 -3.86 -4.99 5.05
CA PHE A 86 -4.04 -5.93 3.94
C PHE A 86 -2.70 -6.56 3.53
N GLU A 87 -2.64 -7.88 3.57
CA GLU A 87 -1.46 -8.69 3.25
C GLU A 87 -1.72 -9.51 1.98
N TRP A 88 -0.80 -9.42 1.03
CA TRP A 88 -0.81 -10.18 -0.22
C TRP A 88 0.21 -11.30 -0.12
N LYS A 89 -0.20 -12.55 -0.32
CA LYS A 89 0.69 -13.72 -0.32
C LYS A 89 1.30 -13.97 -1.69
N GLU A 90 0.62 -13.57 -2.75
CA GLU A 90 1.05 -13.80 -4.11
C GLU A 90 0.70 -12.60 -5.00
N LEU A 91 1.61 -12.23 -5.92
CA LEU A 91 1.50 -11.05 -6.78
C LEU A 91 1.34 -11.41 -8.27
N SER A 92 1.23 -12.69 -8.61
CA SER A 92 0.84 -13.11 -9.97
C SER A 92 -0.63 -12.83 -10.18
N LYS A 93 -0.99 -12.40 -11.40
CA LYS A 93 -2.38 -12.12 -11.76
C LYS A 93 -3.13 -13.46 -11.67
N PRO A 94 -4.09 -13.61 -10.74
CA PRO A 94 -4.82 -14.85 -10.58
C PRO A 94 -5.60 -15.14 -11.87
N GLN A 95 -5.57 -16.39 -12.29
CA GLN A 95 -6.38 -16.92 -13.39
C GLN A 95 -7.62 -17.63 -12.81
N GLY A 96 -8.64 -17.84 -13.64
CA GLY A 96 -9.86 -18.55 -13.21
C GLY A 96 -10.78 -17.72 -12.32
N VAL A 97 -11.25 -18.31 -11.22
CA VAL A 97 -12.27 -17.73 -10.33
C VAL A 97 -11.65 -17.26 -9.01
N ILE A 98 -11.93 -16.01 -8.65
CA ILE A 98 -11.53 -15.43 -7.37
C ILE A 98 -12.69 -15.54 -6.39
N ILE A 99 -12.42 -16.16 -5.25
CA ILE A 99 -13.36 -16.34 -4.16
C ILE A 99 -13.06 -15.29 -3.09
N PHE A 100 -14.01 -14.39 -2.88
CA PHE A 100 -13.97 -13.39 -1.82
C PHE A 100 -14.79 -13.89 -0.65
N HIS A 101 -14.22 -13.85 0.55
CA HIS A 101 -14.93 -14.17 1.78
C HIS A 101 -14.81 -12.98 2.74
N GLY A 102 -15.89 -12.21 2.81
CA GLY A 102 -16.03 -11.09 3.75
C GLY A 102 -16.78 -11.55 4.99
N GLN A 103 -16.25 -11.21 6.16
CA GLN A 103 -16.82 -11.59 7.45
C GLN A 103 -16.85 -10.40 8.41
N ALA A 104 -17.94 -10.26 9.17
CA ALA A 104 -18.05 -9.30 10.26
C ALA A 104 -18.07 -10.02 11.61
N LYS A 105 -17.26 -9.55 12.57
CA LYS A 105 -17.14 -10.11 13.92
C LYS A 105 -17.27 -9.01 14.97
N GLN A 106 -17.98 -9.31 16.04
CA GLN A 106 -17.99 -8.47 17.24
C GLN A 106 -16.82 -8.89 18.13
N GLY A 107 -15.92 -7.95 18.43
CA GLY A 107 -14.82 -8.10 19.38
C GLY A 107 -15.01 -7.22 20.62
N GLU A 108 -14.05 -7.25 21.54
CA GLU A 108 -14.09 -6.49 22.79
C GLU A 108 -14.09 -4.97 22.57
N GLN A 109 -13.44 -4.51 21.50
CA GLN A 109 -13.28 -3.09 21.17
C GLN A 109 -14.29 -2.59 20.13
N GLY A 110 -15.32 -3.38 19.80
CA GLY A 110 -16.31 -3.06 18.79
C GLY A 110 -16.31 -4.05 17.63
N TRP A 111 -16.73 -3.60 16.45
CA TRP A 111 -16.84 -4.45 15.28
C TRP A 111 -15.53 -4.50 14.48
N ARG A 112 -15.22 -5.67 13.95
CA ARG A 112 -14.10 -5.92 13.04
C ARG A 112 -14.63 -6.59 11.79
N ILE A 113 -14.08 -6.21 10.64
CA ILE A 113 -14.26 -6.94 9.40
C ILE A 113 -12.98 -7.67 9.02
N ASP A 114 -13.13 -8.89 8.55
CA ASP A 114 -12.07 -9.72 8.02
C ASP A 114 -12.39 -10.07 6.55
N VAL A 115 -11.35 -10.08 5.72
CA VAL A 115 -11.45 -10.36 4.29
C VAL A 115 -10.45 -11.46 3.95
N TYR A 116 -10.92 -12.55 3.34
CA TYR A 116 -10.07 -13.60 2.78
C TYR A 116 -10.29 -13.69 1.29
N ILE A 117 -9.21 -13.65 0.51
CA ILE A 117 -9.28 -13.75 -0.95
C ILE A 117 -8.51 -15.00 -1.37
N LYS A 118 -9.21 -15.89 -2.06
CA LYS A 118 -8.66 -17.14 -2.57
C LYS A 118 -8.80 -17.15 -4.09
N THR A 119 -7.81 -17.71 -4.77
CA THR A 119 -7.98 -18.14 -6.17
C THR A 119 -8.30 -19.63 -6.19
N LYS A 120 -9.12 -20.05 -7.16
CA LYS A 120 -9.32 -21.47 -7.47
C LYS A 120 -8.72 -21.70 -8.86
N GLU A 121 -7.45 -22.08 -8.89
CA GLU A 121 -6.75 -22.57 -10.08
C GLU A 121 -6.65 -24.10 -9.92
N GLU A 122 -7.07 -24.86 -10.94
CA GLU A 122 -6.91 -26.32 -10.98
C GLU A 122 -7.46 -27.05 -9.73
N ASP A 123 -8.69 -26.74 -9.34
CA ASP A 123 -9.41 -27.33 -8.20
C ASP A 123 -8.83 -27.13 -6.79
N THR A 124 -7.69 -26.44 -6.64
CA THR A 124 -7.07 -26.21 -5.33
C THR A 124 -7.24 -24.75 -4.89
N PRO A 125 -8.02 -24.46 -3.82
CA PRO A 125 -8.19 -23.09 -3.35
C PRO A 125 -6.90 -22.58 -2.68
N LYS A 126 -6.28 -21.56 -3.26
CA LYS A 126 -5.05 -20.93 -2.75
C LYS A 126 -5.35 -19.53 -2.22
N VAL A 127 -4.91 -19.23 -1.00
CA VAL A 127 -5.10 -17.89 -0.40
C VAL A 127 -4.11 -16.91 -1.02
N ILE A 128 -4.62 -15.88 -1.70
CA ILE A 128 -3.81 -14.85 -2.35
C ILE A 128 -3.73 -13.55 -1.54
N ALA A 129 -4.74 -13.27 -0.71
CA ALA A 129 -4.71 -12.14 0.20
C ALA A 129 -5.56 -12.32 1.46
N PHE A 130 -5.19 -11.59 2.50
CA PHE A 130 -5.95 -11.46 3.74
C PHE A 130 -5.97 -10.00 4.18
N GLY A 131 -7.13 -9.53 4.64
CA GLY A 131 -7.32 -8.18 5.14
C GLY A 131 -8.12 -8.15 6.43
N SER A 132 -7.90 -7.12 7.23
CA SER A 132 -8.77 -6.82 8.36
C SER A 132 -8.81 -5.34 8.67
N SER A 133 -9.93 -4.88 9.23
CA SER A 133 -10.10 -3.49 9.65
C SER A 133 -11.08 -3.40 10.83
N SER A 134 -10.89 -2.40 11.68
CA SER A 134 -11.86 -2.05 12.71
C SER A 134 -12.97 -1.17 12.12
N LEU A 135 -14.17 -1.31 12.65
CA LEU A 135 -15.30 -0.43 12.37
C LEU A 135 -15.48 0.50 13.56
N ASN A 136 -15.34 1.80 13.33
CA ASN A 136 -15.44 2.82 14.36
C ASN A 136 -16.77 3.57 14.23
N PRO A 137 -17.45 3.94 15.33
CA PRO A 137 -18.64 4.76 15.24
C PRO A 137 -18.31 6.05 14.51
N ALA A 138 -19.19 6.47 13.57
CA ALA A 138 -19.03 7.77 12.93
C ALA A 138 -18.92 8.84 14.03
N PRO A 139 -17.93 9.75 13.96
CA PRO A 139 -17.82 10.81 14.94
C PRO A 139 -19.14 11.57 14.91
N SER A 140 -19.94 11.40 15.96
CA SER A 140 -21.21 12.11 16.09
C SER A 140 -20.87 13.57 15.88
N GLN A 141 -21.47 14.19 14.85
CA GLN A 141 -21.44 15.63 14.70
C GLN A 141 -22.05 16.16 15.98
N ARG A 142 -21.20 16.46 16.98
CA ARG A 142 -21.58 17.20 18.16
C ARG A 142 -21.98 18.55 17.61
N THR A 143 -23.27 18.68 17.30
CA THR A 143 -23.95 19.96 17.26
C THR A 143 -23.63 20.59 18.60
N SER A 144 -22.79 21.62 18.56
CA SER A 144 -22.42 22.37 19.74
C SER A 144 -23.67 23.15 20.17
N SER A 145 -24.60 22.48 20.85
CA SER A 145 -25.62 23.14 21.64
C SER A 145 -24.89 23.82 22.79
N LYS A 146 -24.65 25.13 22.62
CA LYS A 146 -24.42 26.05 23.74
C LYS A 146 -25.63 25.93 24.66
N SER A 147 -25.51 25.21 25.76
CA SER A 147 -26.42 25.34 26.90
C SER A 147 -25.62 25.76 28.12
N SER A 148 -25.91 26.98 28.56
CA SER A 148 -25.44 27.59 29.80
C SER A 148 -26.26 27.07 30.99
N ALA A 149 -25.61 27.04 32.16
CA ALA A 149 -26.17 26.94 33.52
C ALA A 149 -26.89 25.61 33.87
N ALA A 150 -26.91 25.09 35.10
CA ALA A 150 -26.55 25.60 36.42
C ALA A 150 -26.20 24.40 37.34
N SER A 151 -25.49 24.70 38.43
CA SER A 151 -25.20 23.78 39.54
C SER A 151 -26.45 23.29 40.25
N ALA A 152 -26.45 22.01 40.67
CA ALA A 152 -27.05 21.57 41.93
C ALA A 152 -26.49 20.20 42.35
N GLU A 153 -26.08 20.11 43.62
CA GLU A 153 -25.68 18.90 44.34
C GLU A 153 -26.89 17.97 44.58
N GLY A 154 -26.64 16.66 44.72
CA GLY A 154 -27.66 15.70 45.16
C GLY A 154 -27.18 14.26 45.17
N ILE A 155 -26.92 13.75 46.37
CA ILE A 155 -26.52 12.38 46.73
C ILE A 155 -27.65 11.38 46.39
N SER A 156 -27.35 10.26 45.71
CA SER A 156 -27.99 8.95 45.98
C SER A 156 -27.34 7.77 45.25
N ALA A 157 -27.38 6.61 45.89
CA ALA A 157 -26.66 5.36 45.62
C ALA A 157 -27.19 4.55 44.40
N PRO A 158 -26.39 3.61 43.84
CA PRO A 158 -26.82 2.78 42.71
C PRO A 158 -27.55 1.49 43.14
N PRO A 159 -28.59 1.03 42.40
CA PRO A 159 -29.16 -0.29 42.59
C PRO A 159 -28.40 -1.39 41.81
N PRO A 160 -28.54 -2.68 42.22
CA PRO A 160 -27.72 -3.78 41.73
C PRO A 160 -28.10 -4.31 40.33
N ARG A 161 -27.08 -4.80 39.63
CA ARG A 161 -27.14 -5.53 38.35
C ARG A 161 -28.00 -6.79 38.44
N PRO A 162 -28.89 -7.07 37.46
CA PRO A 162 -29.37 -8.42 37.22
C PRO A 162 -28.42 -9.19 36.29
N SER A 163 -28.12 -10.41 36.71
CA SER A 163 -27.39 -11.44 35.98
C SER A 163 -28.20 -11.92 34.76
N SER A 164 -27.61 -11.92 33.56
CA SER A 164 -28.26 -12.45 32.35
C SER A 164 -27.45 -13.58 31.70
N MET A 165 -27.93 -14.79 31.98
CA MET A 165 -27.99 -16.03 31.20
C MET A 165 -27.10 -16.21 29.95
N SER A 166 -26.29 -17.26 29.99
CA SER A 166 -25.62 -17.91 28.87
C SER A 166 -26.62 -18.63 27.95
N LEU A 167 -26.82 -18.09 26.74
CA LEU A 167 -27.54 -18.77 25.66
C LEU A 167 -26.63 -19.78 24.95
N LYS A 168 -26.84 -21.07 25.23
CA LYS A 168 -26.35 -22.18 24.40
C LYS A 168 -27.10 -22.14 23.06
N ARG A 169 -26.43 -21.72 21.99
CA ARG A 169 -26.97 -21.83 20.63
C ARG A 169 -26.44 -23.11 19.99
N ALA A 170 -27.36 -24.02 19.66
CA ALA A 170 -27.10 -25.20 18.88
C ALA A 170 -26.71 -24.80 17.45
N SER A 171 -25.53 -25.24 17.01
CA SER A 171 -25.11 -25.17 15.61
C SER A 171 -25.66 -26.39 14.89
N SER A 172 -26.68 -26.19 14.06
CA SER A 172 -27.20 -27.22 13.16
C SER A 172 -26.32 -27.25 11.91
N SER A 173 -25.69 -28.39 11.66
CA SER A 173 -24.97 -28.71 10.43
C SER A 173 -25.99 -29.04 9.33
N LEU A 174 -25.98 -28.28 8.25
CA LEU A 174 -26.59 -28.69 6.97
C LEU A 174 -26.14 -27.67 5.92
N LEU A 175 -25.28 -28.12 4.99
CA LEU A 175 -25.13 -27.68 3.58
C LEU A 175 -23.71 -28.04 3.11
N MET A 176 -23.55 -29.20 2.44
CA MET A 176 -22.28 -29.62 1.83
C MET A 176 -22.45 -30.20 0.41
N THR A 177 -23.53 -29.90 -0.30
CA THR A 177 -23.78 -30.48 -1.65
C THR A 177 -24.15 -29.49 -2.75
N ARG A 178 -24.18 -28.17 -2.47
CA ARG A 178 -24.54 -27.15 -3.49
C ARG A 178 -23.34 -26.39 -4.07
N ASP A 179 -22.23 -26.32 -3.33
CA ASP A 179 -21.04 -25.57 -3.74
C ASP A 179 -20.37 -26.10 -5.03
N SER A 180 -20.50 -27.39 -5.36
CA SER A 180 -19.78 -27.96 -6.51
C SER A 180 -20.41 -27.65 -7.87
N LYS A 181 -21.72 -27.38 -7.94
CA LYS A 181 -22.42 -27.21 -9.23
C LYS A 181 -22.23 -25.80 -9.80
N ILE A 182 -22.38 -24.77 -8.96
CA ILE A 182 -22.23 -23.36 -9.36
C ILE A 182 -20.76 -23.05 -9.70
N LEU A 183 -19.82 -23.59 -8.92
CA LEU A 183 -18.38 -23.41 -9.19
C LEU A 183 -17.97 -24.04 -10.53
N LYS A 184 -18.48 -25.24 -10.86
CA LYS A 184 -18.20 -25.89 -12.15
C LYS A 184 -18.80 -25.13 -13.34
N GLU A 185 -19.96 -24.52 -13.16
CA GLU A 185 -20.65 -23.75 -14.20
C GLU A 185 -19.94 -22.41 -14.48
N LEU A 186 -19.49 -21.71 -13.44
CA LEU A 186 -18.68 -20.47 -13.58
C LEU A 186 -17.29 -20.74 -14.18
N GLU A 187 -16.69 -21.90 -13.89
CA GLU A 187 -15.42 -22.32 -14.46
C GLU A 187 -15.53 -22.64 -15.97
N ALA A 188 -16.67 -23.19 -16.41
CA ALA A 188 -16.96 -23.42 -17.82
C ALA A 188 -17.14 -22.11 -18.62
N VAL A 189 -17.69 -21.05 -18.00
CA VAL A 189 -17.84 -19.73 -18.64
C VAL A 189 -16.50 -19.00 -18.77
N ALA A 190 -15.57 -19.22 -17.83
CA ALA A 190 -14.24 -18.59 -17.87
C ALA A 190 -13.31 -19.15 -18.96
N GLN A 191 -13.59 -20.35 -19.50
CA GLN A 191 -12.79 -21.01 -20.53
C GLN A 191 -13.24 -20.71 -21.98
N MET A 192 -14.26 -19.88 -22.19
CA MET A 192 -14.62 -19.42 -23.54
C MET A 192 -13.64 -18.34 -24.02
N GLU A 193 -12.57 -18.78 -24.69
CA GLU A 193 -11.66 -17.88 -25.43
C GLU A 193 -12.36 -17.22 -26.63
N PRO A 194 -12.10 -15.93 -26.92
CA PRO A 194 -12.53 -15.31 -28.16
C PRO A 194 -11.73 -15.87 -29.34
N THR A 195 -12.45 -16.32 -30.37
CA THR A 195 -11.89 -16.88 -31.61
C THR A 195 -10.87 -15.93 -32.27
N SER A 196 -9.65 -16.45 -32.45
CA SER A 196 -8.52 -15.77 -33.05
C SER A 196 -8.75 -15.37 -34.51
N SER A 197 -8.55 -14.08 -34.80
CA SER A 197 -8.43 -13.54 -36.15
C SER A 197 -7.01 -13.80 -36.68
N THR A 198 -6.95 -14.55 -37.78
CA THR A 198 -5.75 -14.89 -38.55
C THR A 198 -5.09 -13.63 -39.12
N ARG A 199 -3.78 -13.44 -38.91
CA ARG A 199 -2.98 -12.46 -39.67
C ARG A 199 -1.69 -13.12 -40.19
N PRO A 200 -1.28 -12.85 -41.45
CA PRO A 200 -0.26 -13.65 -42.11
C PRO A 200 1.17 -13.18 -41.81
N THR A 201 2.05 -14.17 -41.85
CA THR A 201 3.51 -14.16 -41.80
C THR A 201 4.12 -13.27 -42.88
N SER A 202 4.97 -12.31 -42.50
CA SER A 202 5.81 -11.55 -43.43
C SER A 202 7.27 -11.97 -43.28
N THR A 203 7.78 -12.57 -44.35
CA THR A 203 9.13 -13.04 -44.59
C THR A 203 10.12 -11.87 -44.67
N ARG A 204 11.25 -11.98 -43.95
CA ARG A 204 12.36 -11.02 -43.95
C ARG A 204 13.46 -11.52 -44.92
N PRO A 205 13.82 -10.77 -45.97
CA PRO A 205 15.03 -11.05 -46.74
C PRO A 205 16.25 -10.29 -46.20
N ALA A 206 17.40 -10.83 -46.59
CA ALA A 206 18.75 -10.50 -46.17
C ALA A 206 19.25 -9.11 -46.63
N ALA A 207 20.30 -8.66 -45.93
CA ALA A 207 21.07 -7.46 -46.20
C ALA A 207 21.83 -7.50 -47.54
N PRO A 208 22.13 -6.31 -48.12
CA PRO A 208 23.28 -6.14 -48.99
C PRO A 208 24.32 -5.17 -48.40
N GLN A 209 25.58 -5.59 -48.53
CA GLN A 209 26.79 -4.78 -48.45
C GLN A 209 26.94 -3.91 -49.70
N ILE A 210 27.27 -2.61 -49.56
CA ILE A 210 27.89 -1.73 -50.57
C ILE A 210 28.67 -0.66 -49.78
N SER A 211 29.99 -0.70 -49.67
CA SER A 211 31.04 -0.20 -50.60
C SER A 211 31.22 1.31 -50.60
N ASP A 212 32.48 1.70 -50.40
CA ASP A 212 33.05 3.04 -50.38
C ASP A 212 32.71 3.88 -51.61
N THR A 213 32.45 5.17 -51.40
CA THR A 213 32.72 6.22 -52.40
C THR A 213 32.99 7.54 -51.69
N GLU A 214 34.25 7.97 -51.72
CA GLU A 214 34.66 9.34 -51.46
C GLU A 214 33.97 10.29 -52.46
N GLN A 215 33.23 11.27 -51.95
CA GLN A 215 32.98 12.51 -52.69
C GLN A 215 33.24 13.71 -51.80
N ILE A 216 34.30 14.42 -52.20
CA ILE A 216 34.72 15.74 -51.74
C ILE A 216 33.60 16.73 -52.06
N VAL A 217 32.90 17.22 -51.03
CA VAL A 217 31.92 18.30 -51.15
C VAL A 217 32.53 19.60 -50.61
N LYS A 218 32.53 20.59 -51.50
CA LYS A 218 32.96 21.99 -51.39
C LYS A 218 32.35 22.69 -50.14
N PRO A 219 33.12 23.49 -49.38
CA PRO A 219 32.57 24.21 -48.23
C PRO A 219 31.65 25.35 -48.69
N GLU A 220 30.38 25.29 -48.29
CA GLU A 220 29.40 26.37 -48.40
C GLU A 220 29.64 27.47 -47.34
N PRO A 221 29.22 28.71 -47.60
CA PRO A 221 29.54 29.87 -46.78
C PRO A 221 28.82 29.84 -45.44
N VAL A 222 29.56 30.32 -44.43
CA VAL A 222 29.17 30.49 -43.03
C VAL A 222 27.81 31.19 -42.93
N VAL A 223 26.79 30.41 -42.56
CA VAL A 223 25.47 30.92 -42.15
C VAL A 223 25.60 31.52 -40.75
N ASP A 224 25.14 32.76 -40.61
CA ASP A 224 25.06 33.52 -39.36
C ASP A 224 24.61 32.65 -38.19
N VAL A 225 25.50 32.55 -37.21
CA VAL A 225 25.25 31.92 -35.91
C VAL A 225 24.22 32.78 -35.18
N LEU A 226 22.96 32.36 -35.27
CA LEU A 226 21.87 32.88 -34.44
C LEU A 226 22.31 32.92 -32.97
N PRO A 227 21.97 33.98 -32.22
CA PRO A 227 22.36 34.10 -30.83
C PRO A 227 21.86 32.86 -30.07
N VAL A 228 22.81 32.10 -29.53
CA VAL A 228 22.55 30.98 -28.63
C VAL A 228 21.76 31.57 -27.47
N LYS A 229 20.43 31.39 -27.51
CA LYS A 229 19.56 31.69 -26.37
C LYS A 229 20.18 31.00 -25.17
N GLU A 230 20.71 31.79 -24.25
CA GLU A 230 21.17 31.33 -22.95
C GLU A 230 20.06 30.49 -22.35
N ARG A 231 20.20 29.18 -22.43
CA ARG A 231 19.29 28.25 -21.79
C ARG A 231 19.51 28.50 -20.31
N HIS A 232 18.58 29.22 -19.68
CA HIS A 232 18.50 29.31 -18.24
C HIS A 232 18.65 27.90 -17.67
N VAL A 233 19.83 27.63 -17.09
CA VAL A 233 20.10 26.34 -16.46
C VAL A 233 19.24 26.33 -15.22
N GLU A 234 18.12 25.62 -15.29
CA GLU A 234 17.24 25.45 -14.14
C GLU A 234 18.02 24.78 -13.01
N GLU A 235 18.00 25.38 -11.82
CA GLU A 235 18.65 24.81 -10.64
C GLU A 235 18.01 23.45 -10.33
N LEU A 236 18.83 22.41 -10.29
CA LEU A 236 18.39 21.04 -10.02
C LEU A 236 18.70 20.65 -8.58
N VAL A 237 17.71 20.10 -7.89
CA VAL A 237 17.83 19.63 -6.50
C VAL A 237 17.76 18.11 -6.45
N LYS A 238 18.73 17.52 -5.72
CA LYS A 238 18.84 16.08 -5.55
C LYS A 238 17.87 15.59 -4.46
N MET A 239 17.00 14.68 -4.84
CA MET A 239 15.99 14.07 -3.98
C MET A 239 16.18 12.56 -3.96
N MET A 240 15.59 11.91 -2.96
CA MET A 240 15.49 10.46 -2.91
C MET A 240 14.09 10.01 -2.48
N ALA A 241 13.62 8.92 -3.07
CA ALA A 241 12.45 8.18 -2.59
C ALA A 241 12.93 6.92 -1.87
N VAL A 242 12.57 6.78 -0.60
CA VAL A 242 13.02 5.69 0.28
C VAL A 242 11.90 4.68 0.48
N ASN A 243 12.25 3.42 0.72
CA ASN A 243 11.33 2.30 0.96
C ASN A 243 10.49 1.87 -0.26
N VAL A 244 10.93 2.22 -1.46
CA VAL A 244 10.23 1.85 -2.70
C VAL A 244 10.47 0.37 -2.99
N LEU A 245 9.44 -0.33 -3.44
CA LEU A 245 9.59 -1.71 -3.90
C LEU A 245 10.43 -1.74 -5.18
N SER A 246 11.39 -2.65 -5.24
CA SER A 246 12.42 -2.65 -6.30
C SER A 246 11.85 -2.78 -7.72
N HIS A 247 10.64 -3.33 -7.88
CA HIS A 247 9.97 -3.53 -9.16
C HIS A 247 8.97 -2.41 -9.51
N THR A 248 8.67 -1.46 -8.61
CA THR A 248 7.63 -0.45 -8.80
C THR A 248 8.20 0.90 -9.28
N PHE A 249 9.28 0.87 -10.07
CA PHE A 249 9.96 2.10 -10.50
C PHE A 249 9.07 3.00 -11.35
N THR A 250 8.39 2.42 -12.34
CA THR A 250 7.45 3.12 -13.24
C THR A 250 6.30 3.78 -12.47
N GLU A 251 5.90 3.23 -11.34
CA GLU A 251 4.85 3.81 -10.49
C GLU A 251 5.31 5.07 -9.77
N LEU A 252 6.58 5.11 -9.34
CA LEU A 252 7.13 6.30 -8.70
C LEU A 252 7.20 7.46 -9.70
N GLU A 253 7.71 7.21 -10.91
CA GLU A 253 7.75 8.21 -11.97
C GLU A 253 6.34 8.69 -12.35
N ALA A 254 5.40 7.77 -12.53
CA ALA A 254 4.01 8.12 -12.84
C ALA A 254 3.37 8.97 -11.74
N LYS A 255 3.65 8.68 -10.46
CA LYS A 255 3.15 9.48 -9.33
C LYS A 255 3.77 10.87 -9.28
N LEU A 256 5.08 11.00 -9.55
CA LEU A 256 5.74 12.31 -9.63
C LEU A 256 5.21 13.14 -10.81
N ARG A 257 5.07 12.53 -11.99
CA ARG A 257 4.49 13.21 -13.16
C ARG A 257 3.04 13.60 -12.92
N GLY A 258 2.27 12.79 -12.20
CA GLY A 258 0.89 13.10 -11.81
C GLY A 258 0.73 14.34 -10.94
N ILE A 259 1.77 14.75 -10.21
CA ILE A 259 1.82 16.01 -9.46
C ILE A 259 2.57 17.13 -10.21
N GLY A 260 2.87 16.92 -11.49
CA GLY A 260 3.58 17.88 -12.33
C GLY A 260 5.06 18.04 -12.00
N VAL A 261 5.70 16.98 -11.50
CA VAL A 261 7.14 16.91 -11.20
C VAL A 261 7.79 15.92 -12.14
N GLU A 262 8.79 16.36 -12.91
CA GLU A 262 9.54 15.50 -13.82
C GLU A 262 10.86 15.06 -13.16
N PRO A 263 11.01 13.78 -12.78
CA PRO A 263 12.27 13.29 -12.22
C PRO A 263 13.32 13.12 -13.33
N LEU A 264 14.52 13.64 -13.09
CA LEU A 264 15.69 13.54 -13.95
C LEU A 264 16.77 12.67 -13.32
N TYR A 265 17.64 12.08 -14.14
CA TYR A 265 18.82 11.31 -13.70
C TYR A 265 18.52 10.25 -12.63
N VAL A 266 17.49 9.45 -12.88
CA VAL A 266 17.01 8.52 -11.86
C VAL A 266 17.95 7.33 -11.73
N THR A 267 18.43 7.07 -10.51
CA THR A 267 19.23 5.90 -10.18
C THR A 267 18.57 5.13 -9.04
N LYS A 268 18.87 3.83 -8.96
CA LYS A 268 18.28 2.91 -7.99
C LYS A 268 19.37 2.20 -7.22
N GLU A 269 19.22 2.16 -5.89
CA GLU A 269 20.08 1.36 -5.02
C GLU A 269 19.25 0.53 -4.03
N VAL A 270 19.67 -0.71 -3.78
CA VAL A 270 19.02 -1.58 -2.80
C VAL A 270 19.44 -1.15 -1.39
N ILE A 271 18.45 -1.00 -0.49
CA ILE A 271 18.70 -0.68 0.92
C ILE A 271 19.37 -1.90 1.57
N PRO A 272 20.50 -1.73 2.27
CA PRO A 272 21.29 -2.85 2.79
C PRO A 272 20.73 -3.43 4.11
N ILE A 273 19.43 -3.72 4.13
CA ILE A 273 18.72 -4.43 5.20
C ILE A 273 18.53 -5.92 4.82
N LYS A 274 18.21 -6.77 5.80
CA LYS A 274 17.96 -8.21 5.57
C LYS A 274 16.70 -8.47 4.75
N MET A 275 15.72 -7.57 4.81
CA MET A 275 14.48 -7.71 4.06
C MET A 275 14.74 -7.56 2.56
N THR A 276 14.22 -8.50 1.78
CA THR A 276 14.37 -8.48 0.33
C THR A 276 13.41 -7.45 -0.28
N SER A 277 13.82 -6.82 -1.40
CA SER A 277 13.02 -5.96 -2.30
C SER A 277 12.87 -4.45 -1.99
N ARG A 278 13.50 -3.86 -0.97
CA ARG A 278 13.45 -2.40 -0.74
C ARG A 278 14.61 -1.64 -1.39
N ALA A 279 14.29 -0.53 -2.04
CA ALA A 279 15.25 0.32 -2.72
C ALA A 279 15.08 1.80 -2.35
N VAL A 280 16.14 2.54 -2.60
CA VAL A 280 16.16 4.00 -2.67
C VAL A 280 16.27 4.38 -4.14
N PHE A 281 15.44 5.32 -4.57
CA PHE A 281 15.54 5.92 -5.88
C PHE A 281 16.07 7.34 -5.72
N TYR A 282 17.24 7.63 -6.26
CA TYR A 282 17.80 8.97 -6.32
C TYR A 282 17.40 9.62 -7.63
N PHE A 283 17.01 10.89 -7.59
CA PHE A 283 16.64 11.63 -8.78
C PHE A 283 16.87 13.13 -8.56
N GLN A 284 16.82 13.90 -9.64
CA GLN A 284 16.92 15.35 -9.61
C GLN A 284 15.58 15.95 -10.06
N VAL A 285 15.21 17.08 -9.46
CA VAL A 285 14.01 17.85 -9.84
C VAL A 285 14.38 19.32 -9.99
N ALA A 286 13.66 20.06 -10.82
CA ALA A 286 13.82 21.51 -10.87
C ALA A 286 13.46 22.13 -9.52
N ALA A 287 14.22 23.12 -9.05
CA ALA A 287 14.01 23.76 -7.75
C ALA A 287 12.59 24.34 -7.59
N LYS A 288 12.05 24.89 -8.69
CA LYS A 288 10.66 25.39 -8.77
C LYS A 288 9.60 24.32 -8.51
N ASP A 289 9.92 23.04 -8.72
CA ASP A 289 8.99 21.92 -8.58
C ASP A 289 8.97 21.33 -7.16
N ILE A 290 9.93 21.69 -6.30
CA ILE A 290 10.02 21.18 -4.92
C ILE A 290 8.75 21.51 -4.12
N GLN A 291 8.18 22.69 -4.32
CA GLN A 291 6.95 23.10 -3.63
C GLN A 291 5.76 22.20 -3.97
N LYS A 292 5.70 21.66 -5.20
CA LYS A 292 4.67 20.68 -5.62
C LYS A 292 4.79 19.37 -4.84
N MET A 293 6.00 19.04 -4.40
CA MET A 293 6.30 17.83 -3.62
C MET A 293 6.02 17.98 -2.12
N SER A 294 5.65 19.16 -1.62
CA SER A 294 5.45 19.44 -0.19
C SER A 294 4.48 18.49 0.52
N ARG A 295 3.53 17.88 -0.21
CA ARG A 295 2.58 16.90 0.33
C ARG A 295 3.17 15.50 0.52
N ILE A 296 4.24 15.17 -0.20
CA ILE A 296 4.85 13.82 -0.23
C ILE A 296 6.28 13.80 0.32
N VAL A 297 6.91 14.97 0.46
CA VAL A 297 8.20 15.13 1.13
C VAL A 297 8.01 14.94 2.62
N MET A 298 8.91 14.14 3.20
CA MET A 298 9.00 13.87 4.62
C MET A 298 9.05 15.17 5.41
N ARG A 299 8.16 15.28 6.41
CA ARG A 299 8.13 16.43 7.31
C ARG A 299 9.29 16.32 8.31
N GLY A 300 9.92 17.45 8.60
CA GLY A 300 11.13 17.50 9.43
C GLY A 300 11.00 16.93 10.85
N LYS A 301 9.80 16.74 11.39
CA LYS A 301 9.58 16.12 12.71
C LYS A 301 9.34 14.60 12.66
N GLU A 302 9.10 14.03 11.48
CA GLU A 302 8.66 12.64 11.32
C GLU A 302 9.79 11.70 10.89
N TRP A 303 10.99 12.22 10.60
CA TRP A 303 12.08 11.46 10.01
C TRP A 303 12.49 10.24 10.83
N ALA A 304 12.54 10.36 12.17
CA ALA A 304 12.91 9.25 13.03
C ALA A 304 11.93 8.08 12.89
N ASN A 305 10.64 8.36 12.73
CA ASN A 305 9.64 7.34 12.48
C ASN A 305 9.78 6.77 11.06
N MET A 306 9.96 7.63 10.05
CA MET A 306 10.08 7.22 8.64
C MET A 306 11.31 6.34 8.37
N PHE A 307 12.44 6.62 9.03
CA PHE A 307 13.68 5.83 8.94
C PHE A 307 13.80 4.73 10.02
N SER A 308 12.73 4.41 10.74
CA SER A 308 12.73 3.23 11.62
C SER A 308 12.75 1.96 10.78
N ILE A 309 13.74 1.09 10.97
CA ILE A 309 13.79 -0.18 10.22
C ILE A 309 12.53 -1.03 10.46
N ALA A 310 11.99 -1.02 11.68
CA ALA A 310 10.73 -1.69 11.99
C ALA A 310 9.56 -1.13 11.17
N ARG A 311 9.54 0.19 10.91
CA ARG A 311 8.54 0.80 10.02
C ARG A 311 8.79 0.39 8.57
N LEU A 312 10.04 0.38 8.10
CA LEU A 312 10.37 -0.06 6.73
C LEU A 312 9.97 -1.52 6.48
N GLU A 313 10.06 -2.37 7.49
CA GLU A 313 9.61 -3.76 7.44
C GLU A 313 8.08 -3.87 7.32
N ASN A 314 7.35 -3.12 8.17
CA ASN A 314 5.90 -3.27 8.29
C ASN A 314 5.08 -2.38 7.35
N CYS A 315 5.65 -1.27 6.89
CA CYS A 315 4.98 -0.27 6.07
C CYS A 315 5.42 -0.39 4.61
N LYS A 316 4.46 -0.43 3.68
CA LYS A 316 4.72 -0.44 2.23
C LYS A 316 4.84 0.97 1.64
N GLU A 317 4.57 2.00 2.42
CA GLU A 317 4.64 3.37 1.97
C GLU A 317 6.09 3.82 1.79
N TRP A 318 6.36 4.43 0.64
CA TRP A 318 7.58 5.15 0.38
C TRP A 318 7.40 6.61 0.79
N PHE A 319 8.51 7.29 1.03
CA PHE A 319 8.53 8.72 1.32
C PHE A 319 9.67 9.40 0.56
N ILE A 320 9.55 10.71 0.35
CA ILE A 320 10.59 11.49 -0.32
C ILE A 320 11.36 12.32 0.70
N ALA A 321 12.68 12.40 0.53
CA ALA A 321 13.55 13.24 1.34
C ALA A 321 14.64 13.88 0.46
N PRO A 322 15.32 14.93 0.94
CA PRO A 322 16.60 15.36 0.39
C PRO A 322 17.55 14.16 0.21
N ALA A 323 18.26 14.10 -0.92
CA ALA A 323 19.16 12.98 -1.19
C ALA A 323 20.34 12.95 -0.21
N VAL A 324 20.60 11.78 0.38
CA VAL A 324 21.79 11.49 1.18
C VAL A 324 22.42 10.18 0.72
N SER A 325 23.70 9.97 1.00
CA SER A 325 24.38 8.72 0.59
C SER A 325 23.83 7.50 1.33
N MET A 326 24.04 6.29 0.77
CA MET A 326 23.63 5.05 1.43
C MET A 326 24.27 4.87 2.81
N ILE A 327 25.50 5.36 3.00
CA ILE A 327 26.18 5.37 4.32
C ILE A 327 25.42 6.27 5.30
N GLN A 328 24.96 7.45 4.87
CA GLN A 328 24.15 8.35 5.70
C GLN A 328 22.76 7.78 5.98
N ILE A 329 22.20 6.94 5.09
CA ILE A 329 20.96 6.19 5.39
C ILE A 329 21.20 5.20 6.53
N ILE A 330 22.32 4.47 6.51
CA ILE A 330 22.71 3.60 7.62
C ILE A 330 22.89 4.39 8.91
N GLU A 331 23.58 5.53 8.87
CA GLU A 331 23.70 6.45 10.00
C GLU A 331 22.33 6.87 10.54
N THR A 332 21.40 7.21 9.64
CA THR A 332 20.03 7.60 9.98
C THR A 332 19.27 6.49 10.71
N PHE A 333 19.52 5.21 10.41
CA PHE A 333 18.88 4.10 11.15
C PHE A 333 19.30 4.06 12.63
N PHE A 334 20.55 4.38 12.95
CA PHE A 334 20.99 4.47 14.35
C PHE A 334 20.39 5.70 15.02
N LEU A 335 20.47 6.85 14.35
CA LEU A 335 19.91 8.10 14.86
C LEU A 335 18.40 7.99 15.12
N SER A 336 17.66 7.38 14.20
CA SER A 336 16.21 7.17 14.31
C SER A 336 15.86 6.31 15.52
N LYS A 337 16.61 5.21 15.74
CA LYS A 337 16.41 4.33 16.89
C LYS A 337 16.61 5.07 18.23
N THR A 338 17.67 5.87 18.33
CA THR A 338 17.95 6.65 19.54
C THR A 338 16.88 7.72 19.79
N VAL A 339 16.45 8.46 18.75
CA VAL A 339 15.39 9.47 18.88
C VAL A 339 14.08 8.84 19.32
N LEU A 340 13.66 7.72 18.69
CA LEU A 340 12.43 7.02 19.08
C LEU A 340 12.49 6.51 20.53
N PHE A 341 13.66 6.07 21.00
CA PHE A 341 13.86 5.68 22.39
C PHE A 341 13.80 6.88 23.35
N GLU A 342 14.45 7.99 23.01
CA GLU A 342 14.41 9.24 23.79
C GLU A 342 12.97 9.78 23.87
N MET A 343 12.23 9.76 22.76
CA MET A 343 10.80 10.12 22.70
C MET A 343 9.94 9.23 23.60
N ALA A 344 10.14 7.91 23.57
CA ALA A 344 9.38 6.99 24.41
C ALA A 344 9.66 7.21 25.92
N LYS A 345 10.88 7.62 26.27
CA LYS A 345 11.30 7.86 27.65
C LYS A 345 10.91 9.25 28.17
N HIS A 346 10.94 10.27 27.32
CA HIS A 346 10.83 11.68 27.72
C HIS A 346 9.60 12.41 27.14
N GLY A 347 8.78 11.74 26.31
CA GLY A 347 7.46 12.19 25.88
C GLY A 347 7.44 13.18 24.71
N THR A 348 8.47 14.01 24.53
CA THR A 348 8.52 14.96 23.40
C THR A 348 9.84 14.82 22.63
N PRO A 349 9.80 14.68 21.29
CA PRO A 349 11.00 14.81 20.51
C PRO A 349 11.55 16.22 20.74
N SER A 350 12.83 16.30 21.11
CA SER A 350 13.60 17.52 20.90
C SER A 350 13.37 17.97 19.46
N ALA A 351 13.32 19.28 19.21
CA ALA A 351 13.16 19.82 17.86
C ALA A 351 14.36 19.41 17.00
N ASP A 352 14.31 18.18 16.48
CA ASP A 352 15.46 17.47 15.96
C ASP A 352 15.46 17.59 14.45
N ASP A 353 16.20 18.57 13.97
CA ASP A 353 16.50 18.68 12.55
C ASP A 353 17.36 17.48 12.10
N TRP A 354 16.81 16.72 11.14
CA TRP A 354 17.46 15.54 10.57
C TRP A 354 18.83 15.91 9.97
N THR A 355 18.91 17.05 9.28
CA THR A 355 20.13 17.50 8.60
C THR A 355 21.22 17.84 9.60
N ALA A 356 20.90 18.62 10.64
CA ALA A 356 21.82 18.96 11.71
C ALA A 356 22.36 17.70 12.43
N ARG A 357 21.52 16.69 12.65
CA ARG A 357 21.97 15.43 13.28
C ARG A 357 22.91 14.62 12.40
N LEU A 358 22.68 14.58 11.08
CA LEU A 358 23.56 13.89 10.13
C LEU A 358 24.92 14.59 9.94
N GLN A 359 24.95 15.92 10.06
CA GLN A 359 26.19 16.70 9.96
C GLN A 359 27.08 16.54 11.21
N ASN A 360 26.48 16.38 12.38
CA ASN A 360 27.23 16.27 13.63
C ASN A 360 27.43 14.80 14.06
N LYS A 361 28.63 14.27 13.79
CA LYS A 361 29.01 12.87 14.08
C LYS A 361 28.97 12.49 15.55
N LYS A 362 28.92 13.45 16.48
CA LYS A 362 28.71 13.18 17.91
C LYS A 362 27.36 12.51 18.18
N PHE A 363 26.32 12.81 17.38
CA PHE A 363 25.03 12.14 17.52
C PHE A 363 25.12 10.67 17.13
N PHE A 364 25.82 10.34 16.05
CA PHE A 364 26.04 8.96 15.64
C PHE A 364 26.88 8.20 16.69
N GLN A 365 27.97 8.80 17.18
CA GLN A 365 28.75 8.24 18.27
C GLN A 365 27.86 7.93 19.49
N LYS A 366 27.04 8.90 19.94
CA LYS A 366 26.09 8.70 21.05
C LYS A 366 25.10 7.56 20.77
N ALA A 367 24.57 7.48 19.55
CA ALA A 367 23.62 6.44 19.15
C ALA A 367 24.22 5.03 19.17
N THR A 368 25.53 4.90 18.93
CA THR A 368 26.23 3.60 18.89
C THR A 368 26.78 3.14 20.23
N VAL A 369 26.85 4.02 21.24
CA VAL A 369 27.30 3.68 22.61
C VAL A 369 26.31 2.75 23.30
N VAL A 370 25.01 2.92 23.06
CA VAL A 370 23.97 2.11 23.72
C VAL A 370 23.89 0.73 23.07
N SER A 371 24.58 -0.26 23.64
CA SER A 371 24.71 -1.62 23.08
C SER A 371 23.38 -2.21 22.60
N ARG A 372 22.32 -2.14 23.41
CA ARG A 372 21.01 -2.70 23.03
C ARG A 372 20.40 -2.04 21.79
N GLN A 373 20.52 -0.72 21.64
CA GLN A 373 20.00 -0.01 20.46
C GLN A 373 20.85 -0.30 19.23
N ARG A 374 22.17 -0.35 19.41
CA ARG A 374 23.11 -0.71 18.35
C ARG A 374 22.86 -2.11 17.81
N GLU A 375 22.79 -3.12 18.68
CA GLU A 375 22.58 -4.50 18.26
C GLU A 375 21.21 -4.70 17.58
N ASP A 376 20.18 -3.98 18.02
CA ASP A 376 18.86 -3.99 17.37
C ASP A 376 18.97 -3.57 15.90
N VAL A 377 19.63 -2.45 15.60
CA VAL A 377 19.83 -1.97 14.22
C VAL A 377 20.72 -2.96 13.43
N LEU A 378 21.85 -3.39 14.00
CA LEU A 378 22.78 -4.31 13.33
C LEU A 378 22.16 -5.67 12.99
N SER A 379 21.25 -6.15 13.85
CA SER A 379 20.52 -7.40 13.62
C SER A 379 19.63 -7.35 12.38
N LYS A 380 19.23 -6.16 11.94
CA LYS A 380 18.38 -5.93 10.76
C LYS A 380 19.17 -5.62 9.48
N LEU A 381 20.45 -5.27 9.57
CA LEU A 381 21.31 -5.05 8.41
C LEU A 381 21.75 -6.36 7.76
N ASN A 382 21.95 -6.34 6.45
CA ASN A 382 22.62 -7.44 5.74
C ASN A 382 24.16 -7.29 5.81
N ALA A 383 24.91 -8.18 5.17
CA ALA A 383 26.38 -8.14 5.19
C ALA A 383 26.95 -6.83 4.64
N ARG A 384 26.37 -6.30 3.54
CA ARG A 384 26.76 -5.00 2.95
C ARG A 384 26.51 -3.86 3.94
N GLY A 385 25.37 -3.86 4.62
CA GLY A 385 25.01 -2.82 5.59
C GLY A 385 25.92 -2.82 6.82
N ARG A 386 26.27 -4.01 7.32
CA ARG A 386 27.26 -4.15 8.41
C ARG A 386 28.63 -3.62 8.00
N LYS A 387 29.09 -3.89 6.77
CA LYS A 387 30.35 -3.34 6.26
C LYS A 387 30.33 -1.80 6.21
N MET A 388 29.23 -1.21 5.72
CA MET A 388 29.05 0.25 5.70
C MET A 388 29.06 0.85 7.11
N TYR A 389 28.47 0.16 8.09
CA TYR A 389 28.53 0.58 9.49
C TYR A 389 29.98 0.60 10.03
N GLU A 390 30.80 -0.41 9.74
CA GLU A 390 32.21 -0.42 10.16
C GLU A 390 33.02 0.71 9.51
N GLU A 391 32.75 1.03 8.24
CA GLU A 391 33.34 2.19 7.55
C GLU A 391 32.93 3.49 8.24
N LEU A 392 31.64 3.66 8.54
CA LEU A 392 31.11 4.82 9.23
C LEU A 392 31.72 4.99 10.63
N LYS A 393 31.88 3.90 11.38
CA LYS A 393 32.51 3.89 12.70
C LYS A 393 33.96 4.41 12.64
N LYS A 394 34.73 3.97 11.65
CA LYS A 394 36.11 4.45 11.40
C LYS A 394 36.11 5.94 11.09
N MET A 395 35.24 6.40 10.18
CA MET A 395 35.13 7.81 9.81
C MET A 395 34.72 8.71 10.97
N SER A 396 33.92 8.21 11.90
CA SER A 396 33.48 8.97 13.07
C SER A 396 34.53 9.03 14.20
N SER A 397 35.59 8.23 14.13
CA SER A 397 36.63 8.17 15.18
C SER A 397 37.88 8.99 14.81
N ALA A 398 37.97 9.44 13.56
CA ALA A 398 38.95 10.40 13.07
C ALA A 398 38.42 11.82 13.31
#